data_AF-A0A356WQE7-F1
#
_entry.id   AF-A0A356WQE7-F1
#
_cell.length_a   1.000
_cell.length_b   1.000
_cell.length_c   1.000
_cell.angle_alpha   90.00
_cell.angle_beta   90.00
_cell.angle_gamma   90.00
#
_symmetry.space_group_name_H-M   'P 1'
#
loop_
_entity.id
_entity.type
_entity.pdbx_description
1 polymer ?
#
loop_
_entity_poly.entity_id
_entity_poly.type
_entity_poly.pdbx_seq_one_letter_code
_entity_poly.pdbx_strand_id
1 'polypeptide(L)'
;MKYILNFLFLLFCSFSISAQTDTYNGWIDKSAKFIENNRLDSAAVALQKAMRLDPANENNAVLLLNLGILQRQLRQTDDAYISFTASLGNNPDPVLVLHNRASLLCDLGRFDEAMEDY
;
A
#
# COMPACT_ATOMS: atom_id res chain seq x y z
N MET A 1 -53.99 -10.14 37.70
CA MET A 1 -53.63 -9.53 39.00
C MET A 1 -52.13 -9.30 39.02
N LYS A 2 -51.72 -8.06 39.36
CA LYS A 2 -50.52 -7.67 40.14
C LYS A 2 -49.15 -8.19 39.65
N TYR A 3 -48.08 -7.44 39.46
CA TYR A 3 -47.71 -6.03 39.39
C TYR A 3 -46.22 -6.12 38.96
N ILE A 4 -45.78 -5.22 38.09
CA ILE A 4 -44.49 -4.52 38.17
C ILE A 4 -43.23 -5.38 38.33
N LEU A 5 -42.39 -5.42 37.29
CA LEU A 5 -40.97 -5.09 37.49
C LEU A 5 -40.36 -4.44 36.24
N ASN A 6 -40.14 -3.13 36.35
CA ASN A 6 -39.27 -2.34 35.48
C ASN A 6 -37.82 -2.87 35.52
N PHE A 7 -37.20 -3.03 34.36
CA PHE A 7 -35.77 -2.80 34.13
C PHE A 7 -35.61 -2.65 32.61
N LEU A 8 -35.52 -1.43 32.06
CA LEU A 8 -34.28 -0.67 31.86
C LEU A 8 -33.20 -1.49 31.12
N PHE A 9 -32.55 -0.87 30.12
CA PHE A 9 -31.50 -1.37 29.21
C PHE A 9 -32.06 -2.19 28.02
N LEU A 10 -31.86 -1.85 26.74
CA LEU A 10 -30.86 -1.01 26.09
C LEU A 10 -31.43 -0.48 24.77
N LEU A 11 -31.19 0.81 24.59
CA LEU A 11 -31.10 1.49 23.31
C LEU A 11 -29.99 0.82 22.50
N PHE A 12 -30.29 -0.25 21.76
CA PHE A 12 -29.41 -0.65 20.66
C PHE A 12 -29.64 0.35 19.54
N CYS A 13 -28.97 1.50 19.65
CA CYS A 13 -28.39 2.14 18.48
C CYS A 13 -27.77 1.00 17.67
N SER A 14 -28.38 0.68 16.53
CA SER A 14 -27.71 -0.02 15.45
C SER A 14 -26.53 0.85 15.08
N PHE A 15 -25.41 0.61 15.75
CA PHE A 15 -24.13 1.18 15.42
C PHE A 15 -23.88 0.68 14.00
N SER A 16 -24.13 1.56 13.03
CA SER A 16 -23.74 1.35 11.65
C SER A 16 -22.21 1.39 11.62
N ILE A 17 -21.57 0.36 12.17
CA ILE A 17 -20.30 -0.10 11.65
C ILE A 17 -20.67 -0.60 10.25
N SER A 18 -20.51 0.29 9.27
CA SER A 18 -19.98 -0.20 8.00
C SER A 18 -18.59 -0.73 8.35
N ALA A 19 -18.54 -1.99 8.77
CA ALA A 19 -17.30 -2.74 8.76
C ALA A 19 -16.96 -2.83 7.29
N GLN A 20 -16.27 -1.82 6.77
CA GLN A 20 -15.61 -1.91 5.49
C GLN A 20 -14.62 -3.06 5.71
N THR A 21 -15.01 -4.27 5.30
CA THR A 21 -14.15 -5.45 5.39
C THR A 21 -12.83 -5.05 4.73
N ASP A 22 -11.75 -5.19 5.48
CA ASP A 22 -10.41 -4.88 5.00
C ASP A 22 -10.02 -5.91 3.94
N THR A 23 -10.40 -5.65 2.69
CA THR A 23 -10.06 -6.47 1.53
C THR A 23 -8.77 -5.98 0.90
N TYR A 24 -8.12 -6.84 0.11
CA TYR A 24 -6.94 -6.48 -0.69
C TYR A 24 -7.17 -5.20 -1.51
N ASN A 25 -8.22 -5.18 -2.33
CA ASN A 25 -8.61 -4.01 -3.13
C ASN A 25 -9.02 -2.82 -2.25
N GLY A 26 -9.68 -3.05 -1.12
CA GLY A 26 -10.06 -1.99 -0.19
C GLY A 26 -8.85 -1.23 0.39
N TRP A 27 -7.71 -1.91 0.61
CA TRP A 27 -6.47 -1.25 1.00
C TRP A 27 -5.79 -0.51 -0.15
N ILE A 28 -5.90 -1.00 -1.38
CA ILE A 28 -5.44 -0.27 -2.57
C ILE A 28 -6.24 1.04 -2.73
N ASP A 29 -7.56 0.97 -2.62
CA ASP A 29 -8.44 2.16 -2.70
C ASP A 29 -8.12 3.17 -1.58
N LYS A 30 -7.84 2.68 -0.37
CA LYS A 30 -7.35 3.52 0.74
C LYS A 30 -6.02 4.18 0.38
N SER A 31 -5.07 3.45 -0.19
CA SER A 31 -3.79 3.99 -0.66
C SER A 31 -4.00 5.12 -1.67
N ALA A 32 -4.83 4.92 -2.69
CA ALA A 32 -5.14 5.94 -3.68
C ALA A 32 -5.69 7.22 -3.02
N LYS A 33 -6.65 7.08 -2.09
CA LYS A 33 -7.16 8.22 -1.30
C LYS A 33 -6.09 8.89 -0.46
N PHE A 34 -5.14 8.14 0.09
CA PHE A 34 -4.02 8.72 0.83
C PHE A 34 -3.10 9.54 -0.09
N ILE A 35 -2.83 9.07 -1.31
CA ILE A 35 -2.05 9.79 -2.33
C ILE A 35 -2.75 11.08 -2.72
N GLU A 36 -4.06 11.05 -3.01
CA GLU A 36 -4.86 12.24 -3.33
C GLU A 36 -4.78 13.31 -2.24
N ASN A 37 -4.66 12.89 -0.97
CA ASN A 37 -4.53 13.76 0.19
C ASN A 37 -3.07 14.06 0.58
N ASN A 38 -2.10 13.74 -0.28
CA ASN A 38 -0.66 13.90 -0.06
C ASN A 38 -0.13 13.26 1.25
N ARG A 39 -0.79 12.19 1.73
CA ARG A 39 -0.37 11.42 2.92
C ARG A 39 0.42 10.18 2.50
N LEU A 40 1.62 10.41 1.96
CA LEU A 40 2.43 9.36 1.33
C LEU A 40 2.80 8.21 2.28
N ASP A 41 3.15 8.49 3.54
CA ASP A 41 3.43 7.44 4.54
C ASP A 41 2.22 6.51 4.75
N SER A 42 1.02 7.08 4.80
CA SER A 42 -0.21 6.30 4.98
C SER A 42 -0.54 5.48 3.73
N ALA A 43 -0.24 6.01 2.53
CA ALA A 43 -0.37 5.28 1.29
C ALA A 43 0.54 4.06 1.26
N ALA A 44 1.81 4.23 1.63
CA ALA A 44 2.78 3.14 1.71
C ALA A 44 2.31 2.04 2.69
N VAL A 45 1.85 2.41 3.88
CA VAL A 45 1.30 1.48 4.87
C VAL A 45 0.07 0.75 4.32
N ALA A 46 -0.80 1.43 3.57
CA ALA A 46 -1.98 0.82 2.97
C ALA A 46 -1.61 -0.23 1.91
N LEU A 47 -0.65 0.06 1.02
CA LEU A 47 -0.15 -0.92 0.05
C LEU A 47 0.46 -2.15 0.74
N GLN A 48 1.26 -1.94 1.79
CA GLN A 48 1.83 -3.03 2.57
C GLN A 48 0.74 -3.88 3.25
N LYS A 49 -0.37 -3.28 3.68
CA LYS A 49 -1.51 -4.03 4.24
C LYS A 49 -2.23 -4.84 3.18
N ALA A 50 -2.42 -4.31 1.96
CA ALA A 50 -2.95 -5.08 0.84
C ALA A 50 -2.08 -6.34 0.60
N MET A 51 -0.77 -6.16 0.40
CA MET A 51 0.15 -7.28 0.15
C MET A 51 0.23 -8.29 1.32
N ARG A 52 0.06 -7.85 2.58
CA ARG A 52 -0.01 -8.77 3.73
C ARG A 52 -1.30 -9.59 3.77
N LEU A 53 -2.41 -9.05 3.28
CA LEU A 53 -3.70 -9.77 3.25
C LEU A 53 -3.72 -10.85 2.18
N ASP A 54 -3.07 -10.60 1.04
CA ASP A 54 -2.94 -11.58 -0.04
C ASP A 54 -1.51 -11.61 -0.59
N PRO A 55 -0.58 -12.32 0.10
CA PRO A 55 0.83 -12.35 -0.29
C PRO A 55 1.09 -13.01 -1.64
N ALA A 56 0.20 -13.89 -2.10
CA ALA A 56 0.33 -14.62 -3.36
C ALA A 56 -0.38 -13.92 -4.53
N ASN A 57 -0.98 -12.74 -4.31
CA ASN A 57 -1.65 -12.00 -5.37
C ASN A 57 -0.67 -11.62 -6.48
N GLU A 58 -1.00 -11.98 -7.73
CA GLU A 58 -0.18 -11.65 -8.90
C GLU A 58 0.01 -10.14 -9.09
N ASN A 59 -0.91 -9.31 -8.60
CA ASN A 59 -0.83 -7.86 -8.70
C ASN A 59 0.13 -7.24 -7.67
N ASN A 60 0.70 -8.02 -6.75
CA ASN A 60 1.65 -7.50 -5.76
C ASN A 60 2.90 -6.90 -6.42
N ALA A 61 3.30 -7.38 -7.59
CA ALA A 61 4.42 -6.79 -8.33
C ALA A 61 4.15 -5.31 -8.69
N VAL A 62 2.92 -4.98 -9.10
CA VAL A 62 2.52 -3.60 -9.38
C VAL A 62 2.43 -2.77 -8.10
N LEU A 63 1.95 -3.37 -6.99
CA LEU A 63 1.93 -2.67 -5.69
C LEU A 63 3.34 -2.38 -5.17
N LEU A 64 4.32 -3.27 -5.41
CA LEU A 64 5.72 -3.06 -5.05
C LEU A 64 6.35 -1.93 -5.85
N LEU A 65 6.04 -1.80 -7.15
CA LEU A 65 6.45 -0.64 -7.95
C LEU A 65 5.92 0.66 -7.33
N ASN A 66 4.61 0.71 -7.05
CA ASN A 66 3.99 1.89 -6.45
C ASN A 66 4.54 2.20 -5.04
N LEU A 67 4.80 1.16 -4.24
CA LEU A 67 5.42 1.31 -2.93
C LEU A 67 6.84 1.89 -3.06
N GLY A 68 7.64 1.42 -4.02
CA GLY A 68 8.97 1.97 -4.28
C GLY A 68 8.95 3.45 -4.67
N ILE A 69 7.98 3.87 -5.50
CA ILE A 69 7.78 5.28 -5.85
C ILE A 69 7.47 6.11 -4.61
N LEU A 70 6.54 5.65 -3.76
CA LEU A 70 6.18 6.34 -2.52
C LEU A 70 7.38 6.43 -1.56
N GLN A 71 8.13 5.34 -1.40
CA GLN A 71 9.33 5.29 -0.56
C GLN A 71 10.42 6.25 -1.05
N ARG A 72 10.66 6.32 -2.36
CA ARG A 72 11.58 7.31 -2.95
C ARG A 72 11.14 8.74 -2.63
N GLN A 73 9.85 9.06 -2.79
CA GLN A 73 9.31 10.38 -2.44
C GLN A 73 9.46 10.70 -0.94
N LEU A 74 9.36 9.69 -0.08
CA LEU A 74 9.58 9.78 1.36
C LEU A 74 11.07 9.76 1.76
N ARG A 75 11.99 9.74 0.79
CA ARG A 75 13.45 9.60 1.00
C ARG A 75 13.88 8.32 1.73
N GLN A 76 13.04 7.28 1.69
CA GLN A 76 13.34 5.93 2.15
C GLN A 76 14.02 5.16 1.01
N THR A 77 15.22 5.59 0.62
CA THR A 77 15.87 5.15 -0.63
C THR A 77 16.22 3.67 -0.65
N ASP A 78 16.64 3.10 0.49
CA ASP A 78 16.98 1.67 0.58
C ASP A 78 15.73 0.80 0.40
N ASP A 79 14.64 1.17 1.08
CA ASP A 79 13.36 0.48 0.95
C ASP A 79 12.81 0.58 -0.47
N ALA A 80 12.94 1.76 -1.11
CA ALA A 80 12.53 1.96 -2.49
C ALA A 80 13.28 1.03 -3.44
N TYR A 81 14.60 0.90 -3.28
CA TYR A 81 15.42 -0.01 -4.07
C TYR A 81 14.99 -1.47 -3.89
N ILE A 82 14.72 -1.89 -2.65
CA ILE A 82 14.21 -3.24 -2.33
C ILE A 82 12.85 -3.47 -3.01
N SER A 83 11.93 -2.51 -2.91
CA SER A 83 10.59 -2.62 -3.51
C SER A 83 10.64 -2.70 -5.04
N PHE A 84 11.46 -1.88 -5.71
CA PHE A 84 11.65 -1.97 -7.15
C PHE A 84 12.26 -3.32 -7.55
N THR A 85 13.27 -3.79 -6.82
CA THR A 85 13.91 -5.08 -7.11
C THR A 85 12.93 -6.25 -6.93
N ALA A 86 12.12 -6.22 -5.89
CA ALA A 86 11.08 -7.23 -5.67
C ALA A 86 9.97 -7.17 -6.74
N SER A 87 9.63 -5.98 -7.22
CA SER A 87 8.65 -5.78 -8.29
C SER A 87 9.06 -6.47 -9.59
N LEU A 88 10.34 -6.38 -9.99
CA LEU A 88 10.85 -6.94 -11.26
C LEU A 88 10.56 -8.43 -11.46
N GLY A 89 10.42 -9.21 -10.39
CA GLY A 89 10.23 -10.65 -10.49
C GLY A 89 8.97 -11.06 -11.26
N ASN A 90 7.89 -10.28 -11.17
CA ASN A 90 6.59 -10.61 -11.78
C ASN A 90 5.84 -9.37 -12.31
N ASN A 91 6.48 -8.21 -12.44
CA ASN A 91 5.78 -7.02 -12.94
C ASN A 91 5.46 -7.17 -14.44
N PRO A 92 4.22 -6.91 -14.87
CA PRO A 92 3.87 -6.95 -16.29
C PRO A 92 4.57 -5.86 -17.13
N ASP A 93 5.08 -4.81 -16.50
CA ASP A 93 5.87 -3.74 -17.12
C ASP A 93 7.24 -3.61 -16.43
N PRO A 94 8.19 -4.53 -16.72
CA PRO A 94 9.51 -4.48 -16.10
C PRO A 94 10.32 -3.26 -16.56
N VAL A 95 10.06 -2.71 -17.75
CA VAL A 95 10.77 -1.53 -18.27
C VAL A 95 10.47 -0.31 -17.40
N LEU A 96 9.20 -0.12 -17.00
CA LEU A 96 8.84 0.95 -16.08
C LEU A 96 9.52 0.78 -14.71
N VAL A 97 9.64 -0.45 -14.21
CA VAL A 97 10.32 -0.72 -12.93
C VAL A 97 11.81 -0.42 -13.03
N LEU A 98 12.47 -0.90 -14.07
CA LEU A 98 13.89 -0.65 -14.34
C LEU A 98 14.17 0.86 -14.45
N HIS A 99 13.36 1.59 -15.21
CA HIS A 99 13.48 3.05 -15.32
C HIS A 99 13.40 3.76 -13.96
N ASN A 100 12.46 3.36 -13.10
CA ASN A 100 12.32 3.94 -11.76
C ASN A 100 13.51 3.59 -10.85
N ARG A 101 14.03 2.36 -10.93
CA ARG A 101 15.20 1.92 -10.16
C ARG A 101 16.48 2.60 -10.65
N ALA A 102 16.70 2.71 -11.96
CA ALA A 102 17.78 3.48 -12.56
C ALA A 102 17.75 4.95 -12.11
N SER A 103 16.57 5.57 -12.13
CA SER A 103 16.41 6.95 -11.66
C SER A 103 16.75 7.12 -10.17
N LEU A 104 16.34 6.17 -9.33
CA LEU A 104 16.75 6.13 -7.91
C LEU A 104 18.26 5.93 -7.75
N LEU A 105 18.87 5.05 -8.54
CA LEU A 105 20.32 4.79 -8.51
C LEU A 105 21.12 6.03 -8.93
N CYS A 106 20.64 6.78 -9.92
CA CYS A 106 21.18 8.09 -10.29
C CYS A 106 21.10 9.09 -9.13
N ASP A 107 19.96 9.18 -8.42
CA ASP A 107 19.82 10.04 -7.23
C ASP A 107 20.83 9.68 -6.13
N LEU A 108 21.22 8.39 -6.05
CA LEU A 108 22.19 7.86 -5.10
C LEU A 108 23.65 7.92 -5.59
N GLY A 109 23.89 8.39 -6.82
CA GLY A 109 25.22 8.43 -7.43
C GLY A 109 25.78 7.07 -7.87
N ARG A 110 24.94 6.03 -7.92
CA ARG A 110 25.30 4.66 -8.34
C ARG A 110 25.12 4.49 -9.85
N PHE A 111 25.88 5.28 -10.62
CA PHE A 111 25.67 5.43 -12.07
C PHE A 111 25.93 4.16 -12.88
N ASP A 112 26.90 3.33 -12.47
CA ASP A 112 27.21 2.08 -13.17
C ASP A 112 26.02 1.11 -13.12
N GLU A 113 25.42 0.95 -11.93
CA GLU A 113 24.22 0.13 -11.75
C GLU A 113 22.99 0.74 -12.42
N ALA A 114 22.88 2.08 -12.45
CA ALA A 114 21.80 2.74 -13.18
C ALA A 114 21.86 2.47 -14.69
N MET A 115 23.06 2.37 -15.25
CA MET A 115 23.28 2.05 -16.67
C MET A 115 22.89 0.60 -17.01
N GLU A 116 23.04 -0.32 -16.07
CA GLU A 116 22.56 -1.70 -16.24
C GLU A 116 21.02 -1.78 -16.30
N ASP A 117 20.33 -0.84 -15.65
CA ASP A 117 18.87 -0.75 -15.63
C ASP A 117 18.28 0.08 -16.81
N TYR A 118 19.08 0.83 -17.58
CA TYR A 118 18.62 1.62 -18.74
C TYR A 118 18.67 0.82 -20.06
#